data_AF-A0A0K2YSW7-F1
#
_entry.id   AF-A0A0K2YSW7-F1
#
_cell.length_a   1.000
_cell.length_b   1.000
_cell.length_c   1.000
_cell.angle_alpha   90.00
_cell.angle_beta   90.00
_cell.angle_gamma   90.00
#
_symmetry.space_group_name_H-M   'P 1'
#
loop_
_entity.id
_entity.type
_entity.pdbx_description
1 polymer ?
#
loop_
_entity_poly.entity_id
_entity_poly.type
_entity_poly.pdbx_seq_one_letter_code
_entity_poly.pdbx_strand_id
1 'polypeptide(L)'
;MATLLNLQPPAPRDQQPPFAGLLAETCADAAAVRARSRDALFGAPLLAVSGIDGVDASDGPLWLRLDIAPDALPATLPELTRIEVECPFEYLDDAVALAHGDPHPLPARLAVRVDPAGAGRGWAAESSERVAAAGAQPVLAAGLAADDVADFLAVLAHSDAGFVAHATTASEVVAILSATVAALRGDDIPAAFAAADPAPIAALTTAAAEAIREILVAIAVPADAGIAADLRELGITADIGIR
;
A
#
# COMPACT_ATOMS: atom_id res chain seq x y z
N MET A 1 -41.21 -17.60 -28.80
CA MET A 1 -40.08 -16.70 -29.14
C MET A 1 -38.99 -16.98 -28.13
N ALA A 2 -37.90 -17.64 -28.56
CA ALA A 2 -36.80 -18.00 -27.68
C ALA A 2 -35.76 -16.87 -27.70
N THR A 3 -35.57 -16.21 -26.56
CA THR A 3 -34.52 -15.22 -26.36
C THR A 3 -33.20 -15.97 -26.16
N LEU A 4 -32.33 -15.93 -27.18
CA LEU A 4 -30.95 -16.40 -27.06
C LEU A 4 -30.15 -15.40 -26.20
N LEU A 5 -29.75 -15.85 -25.02
CA LEU A 5 -28.76 -15.18 -24.18
C LEU A 5 -27.39 -15.30 -24.85
N ASN A 6 -26.96 -14.24 -25.55
CA ASN A 6 -25.58 -14.09 -25.97
C ASN A 6 -24.73 -13.77 -24.74
N LEU A 7 -24.09 -14.79 -24.17
CA LEU A 7 -22.99 -14.62 -23.21
C LEU A 7 -21.77 -14.12 -24.00
N GLN A 8 -21.58 -12.81 -24.06
CA GLN A 8 -20.29 -12.26 -24.45
C GLN A 8 -19.24 -12.72 -23.42
N PRO A 9 -18.05 -13.16 -23.86
CA PRO A 9 -16.93 -13.37 -22.95
C PRO A 9 -16.71 -12.08 -22.14
N PRO A 10 -16.38 -12.17 -20.84
CA PRO A 10 -15.97 -10.99 -20.09
C PRO A 10 -14.81 -10.32 -20.84
N ALA A 11 -14.85 -8.99 -20.93
CA ALA A 11 -13.74 -8.23 -21.48
C ALA A 11 -12.43 -8.69 -20.81
N PRO A 12 -11.30 -8.77 -21.56
CA PRO A 12 -10.01 -9.00 -20.94
C PRO A 12 -9.86 -7.97 -19.82
N ARG A 13 -9.59 -8.42 -18.59
CA ARG A 13 -9.17 -7.53 -17.51
C ARG A 13 -7.96 -6.76 -18.07
N ASP A 14 -7.97 -5.43 -17.98
CA ASP A 14 -6.80 -4.63 -18.37
C ASP A 14 -5.58 -5.27 -17.69
N GLN A 15 -4.72 -5.89 -18.51
CA GLN A 15 -3.57 -6.66 -18.04
C GLN A 15 -2.49 -5.69 -17.61
N GLN A 16 -2.74 -5.01 -16.49
CA GLN A 16 -1.72 -4.21 -15.86
C GLN A 16 -0.63 -5.17 -15.36
N PRO A 17 0.64 -4.89 -15.65
CA PRO A 17 1.74 -5.70 -15.15
C PRO A 17 1.63 -5.85 -13.62
N PRO A 18 1.92 -7.02 -13.05
CA PRO A 18 1.53 -7.35 -11.69
C PRO A 18 2.13 -6.46 -10.60
N PHE A 19 3.32 -5.89 -10.82
CA PHE A 19 3.93 -4.92 -9.91
C PHE A 19 3.91 -3.48 -10.46
N ALA A 20 3.18 -3.22 -11.55
CA ALA A 20 3.05 -1.87 -12.05
C ALA A 20 2.27 -1.00 -11.06
N GLY A 21 2.86 0.14 -10.70
CA GLY A 21 2.31 1.07 -9.73
C GLY A 21 2.44 0.63 -8.27
N LEU A 22 3.23 -0.42 -7.97
CA LEU A 22 3.42 -0.91 -6.61
C LEU A 22 4.10 0.13 -5.71
N LEU A 23 5.07 0.89 -6.23
CA LEU A 23 5.80 1.88 -5.45
C LEU A 23 5.08 3.24 -5.49
N ALA A 24 5.03 3.92 -4.35
CA ALA A 24 4.58 5.30 -4.24
C ALA A 24 5.75 6.16 -3.77
N GLU A 25 6.23 7.05 -4.63
CA GLU A 25 7.32 7.96 -4.28
C GLU A 25 6.82 9.00 -3.26
N THR A 26 7.54 9.19 -2.16
CA THR A 26 7.22 10.18 -1.14
C THR A 26 7.75 11.55 -1.58
N CYS A 27 6.84 12.45 -1.90
CA CYS A 27 7.13 13.80 -2.35
C CYS A 27 6.94 14.80 -1.21
N ALA A 28 7.84 15.79 -1.13
CA ALA A 28 7.74 16.86 -0.13
C ALA A 28 6.76 17.96 -0.54
N ASP A 29 6.59 18.20 -1.84
CA ASP A 29 5.79 19.30 -2.40
C ASP A 29 5.34 19.01 -3.84
N ALA A 30 4.59 19.95 -4.42
CA ALA A 30 4.13 19.90 -5.81
C ALA A 30 5.26 19.87 -6.86
N ALA A 31 6.45 20.41 -6.56
CA ALA A 31 7.58 20.36 -7.49
C ALA A 31 8.18 18.94 -7.53
N ALA A 32 8.33 18.30 -6.36
CA ALA A 32 8.73 16.90 -6.25
C ALA A 32 7.71 15.98 -6.93
N VAL A 33 6.41 16.23 -6.77
CA VAL A 33 5.36 15.49 -7.50
C VAL A 33 5.58 15.58 -9.02
N ARG A 34 5.93 16.74 -9.58
CA ARG A 34 6.17 16.88 -11.02
C ARG A 34 7.46 16.20 -11.47
N ALA A 35 8.50 16.24 -10.63
CA ALA A 35 9.83 15.68 -10.90
C ALA A 35 9.94 14.17 -10.66
N ARG A 36 8.92 13.55 -10.03
CA ARG A 36 8.88 12.13 -9.65
C ARG A 36 9.19 11.17 -10.81
N SER A 37 9.61 9.97 -10.43
CA SER A 37 9.77 8.86 -11.37
C SER A 37 8.46 8.52 -12.09
N ARG A 38 8.55 8.32 -13.41
CA ARG A 38 7.44 7.84 -14.27
C ARG A 38 7.64 6.40 -14.73
N ASP A 39 8.55 5.68 -14.06
CA ASP A 39 8.73 4.27 -14.34
C ASP A 39 7.48 3.46 -13.99
N ALA A 40 7.27 2.34 -14.70
CA ALA A 40 6.10 1.50 -14.54
C ALA A 40 5.93 0.93 -13.12
N LEU A 41 7.00 0.78 -12.33
CA LEU A 41 6.91 0.37 -10.92
C LEU A 41 6.22 1.43 -10.04
N PHE A 42 6.21 2.70 -10.43
CA PHE A 42 5.67 3.79 -9.62
C PHE A 42 4.23 4.17 -9.99
N GLY A 43 3.41 4.33 -8.96
CA GLY A 43 2.00 4.73 -9.05
C GLY A 43 1.76 6.17 -8.61
N ALA A 44 0.62 6.40 -7.96
CA ALA A 44 0.32 7.69 -7.33
C ALA A 44 1.33 7.99 -6.22
N PRO A 45 1.99 9.18 -6.21
CA PRO A 45 2.96 9.52 -5.18
C PRO A 45 2.27 9.79 -3.84
N LEU A 46 3.02 9.58 -2.76
CA LEU A 46 2.63 9.98 -1.41
C LEU A 46 3.04 11.43 -1.18
N LEU A 47 2.09 12.30 -0.86
CA LEU A 47 2.33 13.72 -0.56
C LEU A 47 1.70 14.07 0.79
N ALA A 48 2.44 14.80 1.63
CA ALA A 48 1.86 15.37 2.85
C ALA A 48 0.91 16.52 2.50
N VAL A 49 -0.21 16.66 3.22
CA VAL A 49 -1.17 17.75 2.97
C VAL A 49 -0.49 19.11 3.04
N SER A 50 0.46 19.31 3.96
CA SER A 50 1.21 20.57 4.06
C SER A 50 1.94 20.98 2.77
N GLY A 51 2.23 20.03 1.88
CA GLY A 51 2.93 20.23 0.61
C GLY A 51 2.02 20.27 -0.63
N ILE A 52 0.69 20.26 -0.43
CA ILE A 52 -0.29 20.18 -1.53
C ILE A 52 -0.43 21.47 -2.33
N ASP A 53 0.01 22.60 -1.78
CA ASP A 53 -0.09 23.90 -2.44
C ASP A 53 0.63 23.88 -3.80
N GLY A 54 -0.11 24.25 -4.84
CA GLY A 54 0.38 24.28 -6.20
C GLY A 54 0.41 22.92 -6.90
N VAL A 55 -0.26 21.88 -6.37
CA VAL A 55 -0.59 20.68 -7.16
C VAL A 55 -1.81 20.94 -8.05
N ASP A 56 -1.73 20.51 -9.30
CA ASP A 56 -2.79 20.68 -10.31
C ASP A 56 -3.39 19.32 -10.72
N ALA A 57 -4.59 19.34 -11.30
CA ALA A 57 -5.24 18.12 -11.80
C ALA A 57 -4.41 17.35 -12.84
N SER A 58 -3.54 18.04 -13.61
CA SER A 58 -2.62 17.42 -14.56
C SER A 58 -1.52 16.59 -13.90
N ASP A 59 -1.29 16.76 -12.61
CA ASP A 59 -0.27 16.00 -11.88
C ASP A 59 -0.72 14.56 -11.59
N GLY A 60 -1.98 14.23 -11.87
CA GLY A 60 -2.57 12.89 -11.70
C GLY A 60 -3.04 12.63 -10.26
N PRO A 61 -3.50 11.40 -9.98
CA PRO A 61 -4.06 11.09 -8.68
C PRO A 61 -2.95 10.98 -7.61
N LEU A 62 -3.28 11.30 -6.37
CA LEU A 62 -2.36 11.30 -5.23
C LEU A 62 -2.73 10.28 -4.16
N TRP A 63 -1.72 9.84 -3.42
CA TRP A 63 -1.89 9.31 -2.06
C TRP A 63 -1.55 10.44 -1.10
N LEU A 64 -2.50 10.88 -0.29
CA LEU A 64 -2.35 12.07 0.55
C LEU A 64 -2.15 11.69 2.02
N ARG A 65 -1.10 12.15 2.68
CA ARG A 65 -0.90 11.95 4.13
C ARG A 65 -1.40 13.16 4.91
N LEU A 66 -2.35 12.96 5.82
CA LEU A 66 -2.83 13.99 6.74
C LEU A 66 -1.78 14.25 7.82
N ASP A 67 -1.11 15.40 7.72
CA ASP A 67 -0.18 15.93 8.72
C ASP A 67 -0.65 17.28 9.30
N ILE A 68 -1.85 17.72 8.89
CA ILE A 68 -2.56 18.87 9.43
C ILE A 68 -3.98 18.44 9.84
N ALA A 69 -4.64 19.27 10.64
CA ALA A 69 -6.02 19.02 11.04
C ALA A 69 -6.95 18.92 9.80
N PRO A 70 -7.91 17.97 9.77
CA PRO A 70 -8.84 17.83 8.65
C PRO A 70 -9.61 19.11 8.30
N ASP A 71 -9.95 19.93 9.29
CA ASP A 71 -10.63 21.22 9.09
C ASP A 71 -9.77 22.27 8.36
N ALA A 72 -8.46 22.04 8.27
CA ALA A 72 -7.52 22.87 7.53
C ALA A 72 -7.25 22.35 6.11
N LEU A 73 -7.96 21.30 5.66
CA LEU A 73 -7.83 20.79 4.29
C LEU A 73 -8.27 21.86 3.27
N PRO A 74 -7.59 21.93 2.11
CA PRO A 74 -8.04 22.77 1.01
C PRO A 74 -9.46 22.41 0.59
N ALA A 75 -10.27 23.42 0.25
CA ALA A 75 -11.65 23.23 -0.20
C ALA A 75 -11.76 22.37 -1.47
N THR A 76 -10.70 22.36 -2.28
CA THR A 76 -10.59 21.54 -3.49
C THR A 76 -9.36 20.66 -3.38
N LEU A 77 -9.57 19.34 -3.34
CA LEU A 77 -8.51 18.35 -3.39
C LEU A 77 -8.36 17.82 -4.83
N PRO A 78 -7.14 17.44 -5.24
CA PRO A 78 -6.93 16.71 -6.48
C PRO A 78 -7.59 15.33 -6.41
N GLU A 79 -7.57 14.58 -7.51
CA GLU A 79 -8.00 13.18 -7.47
C GLU A 79 -7.16 12.39 -6.47
N LEU A 80 -7.81 11.66 -5.57
CA LEU A 80 -7.14 10.91 -4.52
C LEU A 80 -7.33 9.41 -4.72
N THR A 81 -6.23 8.67 -4.68
CA THR A 81 -6.25 7.21 -4.57
C THR A 81 -6.53 6.75 -3.14
N ARG A 82 -6.00 7.48 -2.15
CA ARG A 82 -6.07 7.16 -0.72
C ARG A 82 -5.64 8.32 0.15
N ILE A 83 -6.10 8.31 1.39
CA ILE A 83 -5.71 9.25 2.44
C ILE A 83 -5.04 8.45 3.55
N GLU A 84 -3.82 8.79 3.94
CA GLU A 84 -3.14 8.19 5.09
C GLU A 84 -3.25 9.07 6.32
N VAL A 85 -3.52 8.44 7.47
CA VAL A 85 -3.35 9.04 8.79
C VAL A 85 -2.34 8.23 9.58
N GLU A 86 -1.58 8.93 10.41
CA GLU A 86 -0.78 8.31 11.46
C GLU A 86 -1.45 8.59 12.80
N CYS A 87 -1.70 7.55 13.59
CA CYS A 87 -2.26 7.69 14.92
C CYS A 87 -1.54 6.80 15.93
N PRO A 88 -1.31 7.27 17.16
CA PRO A 88 -0.98 6.40 18.29
C PRO A 88 -2.05 5.33 18.50
N PHE A 89 -1.64 4.15 18.98
CA PHE A 89 -2.57 3.03 19.24
C PHE A 89 -3.77 3.42 20.12
N GLU A 90 -3.60 4.32 21.09
CA GLU A 90 -4.69 4.82 21.94
C GLU A 90 -5.79 5.59 21.19
N TYR A 91 -5.50 6.08 19.99
CA TYR A 91 -6.44 6.78 19.10
C TYR A 91 -6.94 5.90 17.95
N LEU A 92 -6.78 4.58 18.05
CA LEU A 92 -7.28 3.63 17.05
C LEU A 92 -8.80 3.75 16.86
N ASP A 93 -9.56 3.98 17.93
CA ASP A 93 -11.01 4.16 17.89
C ASP A 93 -11.41 5.34 16.98
N ASP A 94 -10.67 6.45 17.05
CA ASP A 94 -10.91 7.63 16.23
C ASP A 94 -10.58 7.38 14.76
N ALA A 95 -9.49 6.65 14.47
CA ALA A 95 -9.14 6.27 13.11
C ALA A 95 -10.17 5.30 12.49
N VAL A 96 -10.72 4.39 13.30
CA VAL A 96 -11.84 3.52 12.90
C VAL A 96 -13.09 4.37 12.64
N ALA A 97 -13.48 5.27 13.53
CA ALA A 97 -14.62 6.16 13.31
C ALA A 97 -14.48 6.96 12.00
N LEU A 98 -13.27 7.47 11.72
CA LEU A 98 -12.96 8.17 10.48
C LEU A 98 -13.11 7.28 9.25
N ALA A 99 -12.68 6.02 9.31
CA ALA A 99 -12.87 5.04 8.24
C ALA A 99 -14.36 4.77 7.93
N HIS A 100 -15.21 4.79 8.96
CA HIS A 100 -16.67 4.68 8.81
C HIS A 100 -17.34 5.98 8.32
N GLY A 101 -16.58 7.08 8.19
CA GLY A 101 -17.06 8.38 7.73
C GLY A 101 -17.64 9.26 8.83
N ASP A 102 -17.22 9.07 10.09
CA ASP A 102 -17.53 9.94 11.23
C ASP A 102 -16.33 10.88 11.51
N PRO A 103 -16.51 12.22 11.58
CA PRO A 103 -17.77 12.96 11.45
C PRO A 103 -18.26 13.16 10.01
N HIS A 104 -17.39 12.98 9.03
CA HIS A 104 -17.74 13.15 7.62
C HIS A 104 -17.05 12.08 6.75
N PRO A 105 -17.71 11.62 5.67
CA PRO A 105 -17.11 10.66 4.76
C PRO A 105 -15.87 11.26 4.08
N LEU A 106 -14.79 10.47 4.05
CA LEU A 106 -13.59 10.85 3.32
C LEU A 106 -13.77 10.68 1.81
N PRO A 107 -13.13 11.55 0.99
CA PRO A 107 -13.27 11.50 -0.47
C PRO A 107 -12.50 10.34 -1.12
N ALA A 108 -11.67 9.62 -0.36
CA ALA A 108 -10.96 8.41 -0.80
C ALA A 108 -10.78 7.44 0.38
N ARG A 109 -10.36 6.21 0.07
CA ARG A 109 -10.15 5.18 1.09
C ARG A 109 -9.08 5.60 2.09
N LEU A 110 -9.35 5.40 3.38
CA LEU A 110 -8.40 5.66 4.44
C LEU A 110 -7.36 4.55 4.53
N ALA A 111 -6.10 4.95 4.71
CA ALA A 111 -4.99 4.12 5.12
C ALA A 111 -4.58 4.55 6.54
N VAL A 112 -4.44 3.61 7.47
CA VAL A 112 -4.16 3.92 8.88
C VAL A 112 -2.82 3.33 9.27
N ARG A 113 -1.86 4.20 9.58
CA ARG A 113 -0.60 3.82 10.21
C ARG A 113 -0.72 4.00 11.71
N VAL A 114 -0.60 2.90 12.43
CA VAL A 114 -0.65 2.90 13.89
C VAL A 114 0.77 2.95 14.44
N ASP A 115 1.06 3.96 15.24
CA ASP A 115 2.28 4.02 16.05
C ASP A 115 2.13 3.05 17.24
N PRO A 116 2.99 2.01 17.34
CA PRO A 116 2.92 1.04 18.42
C PRO A 116 3.46 1.55 19.75
N ALA A 117 3.91 2.81 19.85
CA ALA A 117 4.39 3.39 21.09
C ALA A 117 3.35 3.22 22.22
N GLY A 118 3.74 2.47 23.26
CA GLY A 118 2.88 2.18 24.41
C GLY A 118 1.87 1.04 24.21
N ALA A 119 1.84 0.41 23.03
CA ALA A 119 0.98 -0.72 22.74
C ALA A 119 1.47 -2.02 23.42
N GLY A 120 0.53 -2.92 23.73
CA GLY A 120 0.81 -4.24 24.30
C GLY A 120 1.16 -5.28 23.24
N ARG A 121 1.35 -6.53 23.67
CA ARG A 121 1.48 -7.67 22.73
C ARG A 121 0.18 -7.85 21.93
N GLY A 122 0.31 -8.26 20.66
CA GLY A 122 -0.84 -8.51 19.78
C GLY A 122 -1.49 -7.25 19.20
N TRP A 123 -0.91 -6.07 19.45
CA TRP A 123 -1.43 -4.80 18.93
C TRP A 123 -1.53 -4.79 17.40
N ALA A 124 -0.58 -5.44 16.71
CA ALA A 124 -0.51 -5.44 15.26
C ALA A 124 -1.68 -6.21 14.64
N ALA A 125 -2.02 -7.38 15.20
CA ALA A 125 -3.22 -8.13 14.83
C ALA A 125 -4.50 -7.35 15.15
N GLU A 126 -4.63 -6.84 16.38
CA GLU A 126 -5.82 -6.10 16.81
C GLU A 126 -6.07 -4.86 15.93
N SER A 127 -5.05 -4.04 15.72
CA SER A 127 -5.18 -2.81 14.94
C SER A 127 -5.45 -3.09 13.46
N SER A 128 -4.75 -4.04 12.85
CA SER A 128 -4.99 -4.40 11.44
C SER A 128 -6.39 -4.99 11.22
N GLU A 129 -6.89 -5.82 12.14
CA GLU A 129 -8.24 -6.38 12.08
C GLU A 129 -9.29 -5.27 12.15
N ARG A 130 -9.17 -4.37 13.13
CA ARG A 130 -10.13 -3.29 13.35
C ARG A 130 -10.15 -2.29 12.21
N VAL A 131 -8.98 -1.89 11.70
CA VAL A 131 -8.87 -1.00 10.54
C VAL A 131 -9.46 -1.65 9.28
N ALA A 132 -9.13 -2.92 9.02
CA ALA A 132 -9.65 -3.63 7.86
C ALA A 132 -11.17 -3.85 7.93
N ALA A 133 -11.70 -4.22 9.10
CA ALA A 133 -13.14 -4.39 9.33
C ALA A 133 -13.93 -3.08 9.12
N ALA A 134 -13.28 -1.93 9.33
CA ALA A 134 -13.83 -0.61 9.05
C ALA A 134 -13.79 -0.23 7.55
N GLY A 135 -13.27 -1.09 6.68
CA GLY A 135 -13.12 -0.81 5.24
C GLY A 135 -11.92 0.08 4.88
N ALA A 136 -11.08 0.41 5.87
CA ALA A 136 -9.80 1.10 5.67
C ALA A 136 -8.66 0.11 5.43
N GLN A 137 -7.48 0.61 5.06
CA GLN A 137 -6.30 -0.18 4.79
C GLN A 137 -5.29 0.01 5.92
N PRO A 138 -4.89 -1.06 6.62
CA PRO A 138 -3.77 -0.95 7.54
C PRO A 138 -2.49 -0.58 6.80
N VAL A 139 -1.61 0.19 7.45
CA VAL A 139 -0.29 0.54 6.92
C VAL A 139 0.78 -0.26 7.67
N LEU A 140 1.55 -1.08 6.95
CA LEU A 140 2.68 -1.82 7.48
C LEU A 140 3.97 -0.98 7.38
N ALA A 141 4.70 -0.78 8.47
CA ALA A 141 6.04 -0.20 8.41
C ALA A 141 7.11 -1.31 8.40
N ALA A 142 8.09 -1.22 7.49
CA ALA A 142 9.20 -2.18 7.43
C ALA A 142 10.09 -2.18 8.69
N GLY A 143 10.02 -1.13 9.51
CA GLY A 143 10.76 -1.02 10.77
C GLY A 143 10.16 -1.80 11.95
N LEU A 144 9.04 -2.49 11.78
CA LEU A 144 8.41 -3.28 12.84
C LEU A 144 9.19 -4.56 13.16
N ALA A 145 8.96 -5.09 14.36
CA ALA A 145 9.51 -6.40 14.73
C ALA A 145 8.87 -7.52 13.89
N ALA A 146 9.64 -8.58 13.60
CA ALA A 146 9.18 -9.68 12.76
C ALA A 146 7.91 -10.38 13.29
N ASP A 147 7.77 -10.48 14.61
CA ASP A 147 6.56 -11.04 15.25
C ASP A 147 5.33 -10.13 15.01
N ASP A 148 5.49 -8.81 15.08
CA ASP A 148 4.39 -7.86 14.81
C ASP A 148 4.01 -7.87 13.33
N VAL A 149 4.99 -8.01 12.42
CA VAL A 149 4.74 -8.19 10.98
C VAL A 149 3.95 -9.47 10.72
N ALA A 150 4.28 -10.56 11.42
CA ALA A 150 3.56 -11.81 11.31
C ALA A 150 2.11 -11.71 11.83
N ASP A 151 1.91 -11.11 13.00
CA ASP A 151 0.59 -10.85 13.57
C ASP A 151 -0.27 -9.98 12.62
N PHE A 152 0.32 -8.94 12.03
CA PHE A 152 -0.33 -8.08 11.03
C PHE A 152 -0.74 -8.85 9.77
N LEU A 153 0.18 -9.61 9.18
CA LEU A 153 -0.06 -10.32 7.92
C LEU A 153 -0.97 -11.54 8.08
N ALA A 154 -0.97 -12.19 9.25
CA ALA A 154 -1.86 -13.30 9.55
C ALA A 154 -3.34 -12.88 9.50
N VAL A 155 -3.65 -11.65 9.93
CA VAL A 155 -5.00 -11.07 9.81
C VAL A 155 -5.34 -10.80 8.34
N LEU A 156 -4.42 -10.16 7.63
CA LEU A 156 -4.73 -9.62 6.30
C LEU A 156 -4.67 -10.62 5.16
N ALA A 157 -4.02 -11.77 5.35
CA ALA A 157 -4.08 -12.89 4.41
C ALA A 157 -5.53 -13.39 4.19
N HIS A 158 -6.47 -13.03 5.07
CA HIS A 158 -7.88 -13.40 4.99
C HIS A 158 -8.82 -12.18 4.83
N SER A 159 -8.27 -11.00 4.57
CA SER A 159 -9.03 -9.75 4.45
C SER A 159 -9.11 -9.27 3.00
N ASP A 160 -10.29 -8.82 2.59
CA ASP A 160 -10.52 -8.19 1.28
C ASP A 160 -10.12 -6.70 1.26
N ALA A 161 -9.65 -6.14 2.38
CA ALA A 161 -9.31 -4.72 2.48
C ALA A 161 -7.98 -4.36 1.77
N GLY A 162 -7.06 -5.34 1.70
CA GLY A 162 -5.66 -5.13 1.40
C GLY A 162 -4.96 -4.21 2.40
N PHE A 163 -3.67 -3.98 2.21
CA PHE A 163 -2.85 -3.09 3.00
C PHE A 163 -1.88 -2.31 2.11
N VAL A 164 -1.30 -1.27 2.69
CA VAL A 164 -0.20 -0.52 2.09
C VAL A 164 0.99 -0.59 3.02
N ALA A 165 2.19 -0.34 2.53
CA ALA A 165 3.39 -0.40 3.35
C ALA A 165 4.27 0.83 3.21
N HIS A 166 5.20 1.01 4.14
CA HIS A 166 6.26 2.01 4.10
C HIS A 166 7.61 1.31 4.18
N ALA A 167 8.51 1.66 3.27
CA ALA A 167 9.89 1.19 3.21
C ALA A 167 10.83 2.35 2.87
N THR A 168 12.06 2.27 3.34
CA THR A 168 13.11 3.27 3.13
C THR A 168 14.21 2.77 2.20
N THR A 169 14.31 1.46 1.98
CA THR A 169 15.32 0.82 1.13
C THR A 169 14.73 -0.28 0.26
N ALA A 170 15.44 -0.66 -0.81
CA ALA A 170 15.07 -1.80 -1.63
C ALA A 170 15.02 -3.12 -0.83
N SER A 171 15.93 -3.31 0.14
CA SER A 171 15.92 -4.48 1.01
C SER A 171 14.67 -4.57 1.87
N GLU A 172 14.17 -3.44 2.38
CA GLU A 172 12.91 -3.40 3.12
C GLU A 172 11.68 -3.69 2.24
N VAL A 173 11.68 -3.22 0.99
CA VAL A 173 10.67 -3.60 0.00
C VAL A 173 10.67 -5.12 -0.22
N VAL A 174 11.86 -5.72 -0.40
CA VAL A 174 11.99 -7.18 -0.53
C VAL A 174 11.50 -7.90 0.72
N ALA A 175 11.81 -7.40 1.93
CA ALA A 175 11.33 -8.00 3.17
C ALA A 175 9.80 -8.01 3.27
N ILE A 176 9.13 -6.90 2.95
CA ILE A 176 7.66 -6.83 2.90
C ILE A 176 7.10 -7.83 1.88
N LEU A 177 7.67 -7.88 0.68
CA LEU A 177 7.23 -8.80 -0.36
C LEU A 177 7.43 -10.27 0.04
N SER A 178 8.58 -10.62 0.62
CA SER A 178 8.90 -11.97 1.10
C SER A 178 7.93 -12.39 2.21
N ALA A 179 7.66 -11.51 3.17
CA ALA A 179 6.70 -11.76 4.25
C ALA A 179 5.27 -11.92 3.71
N THR A 180 4.86 -11.11 2.73
CA THR A 180 3.55 -11.22 2.07
C THR A 180 3.41 -12.55 1.33
N VAL A 181 4.43 -12.96 0.60
CA VAL A 181 4.47 -14.28 -0.07
C VAL A 181 4.37 -15.41 0.94
N ALA A 182 5.10 -15.34 2.05
CA ALA A 182 5.05 -16.33 3.11
C ALA A 182 3.65 -16.42 3.73
N ALA A 183 3.03 -15.28 4.03
CA ALA A 183 1.67 -15.23 4.57
C ALA A 183 0.65 -15.89 3.63
N LEU A 184 0.74 -15.60 2.32
CA LEU A 184 -0.12 -16.20 1.29
C LEU A 184 0.07 -17.72 1.12
N ARG A 185 1.26 -18.22 1.43
CA ARG A 185 1.59 -19.65 1.35
C ARG A 185 1.37 -20.40 2.67
N GLY A 186 1.16 -19.68 3.77
CA GLY A 186 1.16 -20.25 5.12
C GLY A 186 2.55 -20.68 5.60
N ASP A 187 3.60 -20.06 5.06
CA ASP A 187 5.00 -20.27 5.47
C ASP A 187 5.36 -19.42 6.71
N ASP A 188 6.59 -19.56 7.21
CA ASP A 188 7.12 -18.81 8.36
C ASP A 188 7.34 -17.32 8.01
N ILE A 189 6.39 -16.47 8.38
CA ILE A 189 6.40 -15.03 8.11
C ILE A 189 7.59 -14.33 8.81
N PRO A 190 7.84 -14.54 10.14
CA PRO A 190 8.98 -13.91 10.80
C PRO A 190 10.32 -14.25 10.12
N ALA A 191 10.54 -15.51 9.75
CA ALA A 191 11.75 -15.93 9.07
C ALA A 191 11.89 -15.30 7.67
N ALA A 192 10.81 -15.28 6.90
CA ALA A 192 10.80 -14.68 5.56
C ALA A 192 11.05 -13.16 5.59
N PHE A 193 10.57 -12.47 6.63
CA PHE A 193 10.82 -11.05 6.83
C PHE A 193 12.27 -10.77 7.24
N ALA A 194 12.80 -11.53 8.21
CA ALA A 194 14.14 -11.31 8.75
C ALA A 194 15.27 -11.74 7.78
N ALA A 195 15.02 -12.76 6.96
CA ALA A 195 15.97 -13.32 5.99
C ALA A 195 15.40 -13.24 4.57
N ALA A 196 14.99 -12.04 4.17
CA ALA A 196 14.32 -11.79 2.90
C ALA A 196 15.18 -12.21 1.69
N ASP A 197 14.63 -13.07 0.84
CA ASP A 197 15.24 -13.53 -0.40
C ASP A 197 14.44 -12.98 -1.60
N PRO A 198 15.05 -12.21 -2.50
CA PRO A 198 14.38 -11.72 -3.69
C PRO A 198 14.11 -12.79 -4.75
N ALA A 199 14.83 -13.92 -4.74
CA ALA A 199 14.73 -14.93 -5.81
C ALA A 199 13.32 -15.56 -5.92
N PRO A 200 12.63 -15.93 -4.83
CA PRO A 200 11.24 -16.37 -4.90
C PRO A 200 10.27 -15.33 -5.47
N ILE A 201 10.51 -14.04 -5.22
CA ILE A 201 9.67 -12.94 -5.71
C ILE A 201 9.88 -12.76 -7.22
N ALA A 202 11.14 -12.73 -7.66
CA ALA A 202 11.49 -12.64 -9.09
C ALA A 202 11.03 -13.87 -9.91
N ALA A 203 10.76 -15.00 -9.24
CA ALA A 203 10.28 -16.24 -9.85
C ALA A 203 8.75 -16.44 -9.72
N LEU A 204 8.00 -15.44 -9.25
CA LEU A 204 6.54 -15.54 -9.15
C LEU A 204 5.91 -15.76 -10.53
N THR A 205 4.79 -16.46 -10.57
CA THR A 205 3.93 -16.49 -11.75
C THR A 205 3.07 -15.23 -11.78
N THR A 206 2.52 -14.88 -12.95
CA THR A 206 1.56 -13.77 -13.08
C THR A 206 0.42 -13.89 -12.07
N ALA A 207 -0.18 -15.08 -11.94
CA ALA A 207 -1.27 -15.32 -11.00
C ALA A 207 -0.85 -15.13 -9.53
N ALA A 208 0.36 -15.55 -9.15
CA ALA A 208 0.85 -15.35 -7.79
C ALA A 208 1.12 -13.86 -7.48
N ALA A 209 1.59 -13.11 -8.47
CA ALA A 209 1.84 -11.70 -8.32
C ALA A 209 0.57 -10.85 -8.37
N GLU A 210 -0.44 -11.26 -9.13
CA GLU A 210 -1.81 -10.72 -9.04
C GLU A 210 -2.37 -10.90 -7.63
N ALA A 211 -2.23 -12.09 -7.02
CA ALA A 211 -2.67 -12.33 -5.65
C ALA A 211 -1.96 -11.43 -4.63
N ILE A 212 -0.65 -11.20 -4.81
CA ILE A 212 0.09 -10.24 -3.97
C ILE A 212 -0.45 -8.84 -4.17
N ARG A 213 -0.75 -8.41 -5.40
CA ARG A 213 -1.28 -7.07 -5.70
C ARG A 213 -2.68 -6.84 -5.12
N GLU A 214 -3.50 -7.87 -5.03
CA GLU A 214 -4.82 -7.80 -4.39
C GLU A 214 -4.71 -7.47 -2.89
N ILE A 215 -3.66 -7.97 -2.23
CA ILE A 215 -3.43 -7.78 -0.80
C ILE A 215 -2.52 -6.58 -0.52
N LEU A 216 -1.34 -6.50 -1.14
CA LEU A 216 -0.39 -5.39 -1.00
C LEU A 216 -0.61 -4.38 -2.13
N VAL A 217 -1.28 -3.28 -1.77
CA VAL A 217 -1.81 -2.32 -2.75
C VAL A 217 -0.77 -1.29 -3.18
N ALA A 218 0.11 -0.86 -2.27
CA ALA A 218 1.18 0.08 -2.56
C ALA A 218 2.26 0.04 -1.46
N ILE A 219 3.48 0.45 -1.79
CA ILE A 219 4.60 0.65 -0.86
C ILE A 219 5.11 2.08 -1.03
N ALA A 220 4.91 2.92 -0.02
CA ALA A 220 5.53 4.23 0.05
C ALA A 220 7.04 4.09 0.24
N VAL A 221 7.81 4.78 -0.61
CA VAL A 221 9.27 4.80 -0.59
C VAL A 221 9.78 6.24 -0.68
N PRO A 222 10.96 6.58 -0.15
CA PRO A 222 11.54 7.91 -0.33
C PRO A 222 11.76 8.22 -1.82
N ALA A 223 11.78 9.51 -2.15
CA ALA A 223 12.23 10.00 -3.44
C ALA A 223 13.75 9.75 -3.61
N ASP A 224 14.08 8.52 -3.99
CA ASP A 224 15.44 8.07 -4.30
C ASP A 224 15.43 7.29 -5.62
N ALA A 225 16.30 7.69 -6.55
CA ALA A 225 16.47 7.05 -7.84
C ALA A 225 17.02 5.62 -7.72
N GLY A 226 17.63 5.24 -6.58
CA GLY A 226 18.26 3.95 -6.37
C GLY A 226 17.28 2.77 -6.22
N ILE A 227 16.21 2.93 -5.45
CA ILE A 227 15.35 1.79 -5.02
C ILE A 227 14.82 0.99 -6.21
N ALA A 228 14.30 1.66 -7.24
CA ALA A 228 13.78 0.97 -8.40
C ALA A 228 14.88 0.30 -9.23
N ALA A 229 16.08 0.89 -9.31
CA ALA A 229 17.21 0.27 -10.00
C ALA A 229 17.64 -1.01 -9.25
N ASP A 230 17.82 -0.92 -7.94
CA ASP A 230 18.20 -2.02 -7.06
C ASP A 230 17.19 -3.19 -7.17
N LEU A 231 15.89 -2.90 -7.12
CA LEU A 231 14.85 -3.93 -7.29
C LEU A 231 14.95 -4.63 -8.65
N ARG A 232 15.28 -3.91 -9.73
CA ARG A 232 15.47 -4.52 -11.05
C ARG A 232 16.71 -5.40 -11.12
N GLU A 233 17.80 -5.01 -10.45
CA GLU A 233 19.00 -5.85 -10.33
C GLU A 233 18.70 -7.17 -9.61
N LEU A 234 17.75 -7.13 -8.66
CA LEU A 234 17.22 -8.30 -7.97
C LEU A 234 16.16 -9.08 -8.78
N GLY A 235 15.84 -8.64 -10.00
CA GLY A 235 14.87 -9.29 -10.90
C GLY A 235 13.41 -8.95 -10.61
N ILE A 236 13.14 -7.92 -9.79
CA ILE A 236 11.80 -7.42 -9.47
C ILE A 236 11.51 -6.22 -10.38
N THR A 237 10.65 -6.44 -11.37
CA THR A 237 10.22 -5.44 -12.37
C THR A 237 8.71 -5.29 -12.36
N ALA A 238 8.18 -4.22 -12.97
CA ALA A 238 6.74 -4.00 -13.06
C ALA A 238 6.01 -5.18 -13.73
N ASP A 239 6.64 -5.75 -14.75
CA ASP A 239 6.21 -6.98 -15.42
C ASP A 239 7.00 -8.18 -14.89
N ILE A 240 6.35 -9.32 -14.77
CA ILE A 240 7.01 -10.60 -14.60
C ILE A 240 7.09 -11.16 -16.01
N GLY A 241 8.19 -10.83 -16.70
CA GLY A 241 8.39 -11.24 -18.08
C GLY A 241 8.13 -12.73 -18.25
N ILE A 242 7.44 -13.11 -19.33
CA ILE A 242 7.21 -14.50 -19.72
C ILE A 242 8.59 -15.15 -19.90
N ARG A 243 9.06 -15.90 -18.91
CA ARG A 243 10.26 -16.73 -19.01
C ARG A 243 9.90 -18.09 -19.60
#